data_AF-A0A7L3X7L8-F1
#
_entry.id   AF-A0A7L3X7L8-F1
#
_cell.length_a   1.000
_cell.length_b   1.000
_cell.length_c   1.000
_cell.angle_alpha   90.00
_cell.angle_beta   90.00
_cell.angle_gamma   90.00
#
_symmetry.space_group_name_H-M   'P 1'
#
loop_
_entity.id
_entity.type
_entity.pdbx_description
1 polymer ?
#
loop_
_entity_poly.entity_id
_entity_poly.type
_entity_poly.pdbx_seq_one_letter_code
_entity_poly.pdbx_strand_id
1 'polypeptide(L)'
;CPAHPVVSLHCSTALRRELEELREESRRLEEDTEQEEDAVPSAAYVTQLYYKISRIDWDYEAEPAQIKGIHYGPDIAQPIDMDGSRHSRCFVSDYLWSLVPTAW
;
A
#
# COMPACT_ATOMS: atom_id res chain seq x y z
N CYS A 1 8.88 -53.01 43.81
CA CYS A 1 8.74 -52.50 42.44
C CYS A 1 8.86 -50.97 42.45
N PRO A 2 9.87 -50.37 41.81
CA PRO A 2 9.85 -48.94 41.50
C PRO A 2 10.00 -48.71 39.99
N ALA A 3 9.05 -48.02 39.36
CA ALA A 3 9.13 -47.66 37.95
C ALA A 3 8.53 -46.27 37.71
N HIS A 4 9.21 -45.21 38.18
CA HIS A 4 8.92 -43.83 37.75
C HIS A 4 10.19 -42.97 37.79
N PRO A 5 10.94 -42.90 36.67
CA PRO A 5 11.55 -41.60 36.30
C PRO A 5 11.37 -41.22 34.81
N VAL A 6 10.89 -42.13 33.94
CA VAL A 6 10.98 -41.97 32.48
C VAL A 6 9.98 -40.94 31.90
N VAL A 7 8.84 -40.72 32.56
CA VAL A 7 7.76 -39.86 32.06
C VAL A 7 8.12 -38.36 32.16
N SER A 8 8.98 -37.97 33.11
CA SER A 8 9.35 -36.56 33.33
C SER A 8 10.35 -36.00 32.31
N LEU A 9 11.19 -36.85 31.71
CA LEU A 9 12.23 -36.42 30.77
C LEU A 9 11.67 -36.13 29.36
N HIS A 10 10.71 -36.94 28.90
CA HIS A 10 10.11 -36.81 27.57
C HIS A 10 9.27 -35.54 27.40
N CYS A 11 8.60 -35.09 28.48
CA CYS A 11 7.88 -33.82 28.50
C CYS A 11 8.85 -32.63 28.44
N SER A 12 9.99 -32.71 29.14
CA SER A 12 11.01 -31.65 29.13
C SER A 12 11.69 -31.50 27.76
N THR A 13 11.89 -32.57 27.00
CA THR A 13 12.49 -32.47 25.66
C THR A 13 11.49 -31.97 24.62
N ALA A 14 10.21 -32.34 24.75
CA ALA A 14 9.15 -31.84 23.88
C ALA A 14 8.97 -30.31 24.05
N LEU A 15 8.89 -29.85 25.30
CA LEU A 15 8.77 -28.42 25.61
C LEU A 15 9.98 -27.60 25.14
N ARG A 16 11.19 -28.15 25.22
CA ARG A 16 12.39 -27.48 24.71
C ARG A 16 12.35 -27.31 23.20
N ARG A 17 11.85 -28.32 22.46
CA ARG A 17 11.74 -28.26 21.00
C ARG A 17 10.73 -27.22 20.56
N GLU A 18 9.56 -27.20 21.20
CA GLU A 18 8.50 -26.22 20.92
C GLU A 18 8.96 -24.78 21.18
N LEU A 19 9.75 -24.57 22.24
CA LEU A 19 10.31 -23.27 22.57
C LEU A 19 11.38 -22.81 21.58
N GLU A 20 12.10 -23.76 20.96
CA GLU A 20 13.10 -23.49 19.92
C GLU A 20 12.43 -23.19 18.57
N GLU A 21 11.35 -23.91 18.23
CA GLU A 21 10.49 -23.63 17.08
C GLU A 21 9.86 -22.23 17.17
N LEU A 22 9.33 -21.85 18.33
CA LEU A 22 8.77 -20.50 18.58
C LEU A 22 9.82 -19.38 18.47
N ARG A 23 11.06 -19.63 18.91
CA ARG A 23 12.15 -18.65 18.78
C ARG A 23 12.56 -18.45 17.33
N GLU A 24 12.58 -19.53 16.55
CA GLU A 24 12.88 -19.48 15.12
C GLU A 24 11.78 -18.72 14.36
N GLU A 25 10.51 -19.00 14.69
CA GLU A 25 9.37 -18.28 14.13
C GLU A 25 9.41 -16.78 14.48
N SER A 26 9.69 -16.43 15.74
CA SER A 26 9.83 -15.04 16.19
C SER A 26 10.96 -14.32 15.45
N ARG A 27 12.12 -14.97 15.26
CA ARG A 27 13.24 -14.38 14.51
C ARG A 27 12.88 -14.15 13.05
N ARG A 28 12.18 -15.09 12.41
CA ARG A 28 11.71 -14.93 11.03
C ARG A 28 10.71 -13.78 10.89
N LEU A 29 9.80 -13.64 11.85
CA LEU A 29 8.85 -12.52 11.90
C LEU A 29 9.57 -11.18 12.10
N GLU A 30 10.57 -11.11 12.97
CA GLU A 30 11.40 -9.92 13.16
C GLU A 30 12.16 -9.55 11.87
N GLU A 31 12.79 -10.52 11.20
CA GLU A 31 13.48 -10.32 9.91
C GLU A 31 12.53 -9.89 8.76
N ASP A 32 11.29 -10.40 8.74
CA ASP A 32 10.25 -9.97 7.79
C ASP A 32 9.80 -8.52 8.09
N THR A 33 9.68 -8.13 9.36
CA THR A 33 9.30 -6.76 9.75
C THR A 33 10.41 -5.73 9.52
N GLU A 34 11.68 -6.09 9.71
CA GLU A 34 12.82 -5.21 9.39
C GLU A 34 12.93 -4.96 7.87
N GLN A 35 12.58 -5.95 7.03
CA GLN A 35 12.43 -5.76 5.58
C GLN A 35 11.24 -4.86 5.20
N GLU A 36 10.18 -4.81 6.03
CA GLU A 36 9.07 -3.87 5.85
C GLU A 36 9.44 -2.42 6.22
N GLU A 37 10.44 -2.18 7.07
CA GLU A 37 10.86 -0.80 7.43
C GLU A 37 11.57 -0.06 6.27
N ASP A 38 12.20 -0.79 5.36
CA ASP A 38 12.73 -0.26 4.08
C ASP A 38 11.66 -0.23 2.95
N ALA A 39 10.39 -0.55 3.26
CA ALA A 39 9.36 -0.72 2.26
C ALA A 39 8.80 0.60 1.69
N VAL A 40 8.53 0.53 0.39
CA VAL A 40 7.80 1.48 -0.46
C VAL A 40 6.73 2.27 0.34
N PRO A 41 6.66 3.60 0.20
CA PRO A 41 5.64 4.38 0.89
C PRO A 41 4.26 3.78 0.66
N SER A 42 3.51 3.60 1.75
CA SER A 42 2.14 3.10 1.73
C SER A 42 1.37 3.63 0.51
N ALA A 43 0.66 2.76 -0.20
CA ALA A 43 -0.17 3.16 -1.33
C ALA A 43 -1.11 4.33 -0.97
N ALA A 44 -1.59 4.36 0.28
CA ALA A 44 -2.39 5.46 0.80
C ALA A 44 -1.62 6.78 0.84
N TYR A 45 -0.34 6.77 1.22
CA TYR A 45 0.50 7.95 1.22
C TYR A 45 0.74 8.47 -0.21
N VAL A 46 1.05 7.57 -1.15
CA VAL A 46 1.29 7.93 -2.55
C VAL A 46 0.02 8.54 -3.17
N THR A 47 -1.15 7.93 -2.96
CA THR A 47 -2.44 8.47 -3.42
C THR A 47 -2.73 9.83 -2.80
N GLN A 48 -2.50 10.00 -1.50
CA GLN A 48 -2.66 11.30 -0.82
C GLN A 48 -1.71 12.36 -1.38
N LEU A 49 -0.48 12.00 -1.72
CA LEU A 49 0.48 12.92 -2.29
C LEU A 49 0.05 13.38 -3.69
N TYR A 50 -0.40 12.45 -4.54
CA TYR A 50 -0.95 12.81 -5.85
C TYR A 50 -2.15 13.73 -5.72
N TYR A 51 -3.08 13.46 -4.81
CA TYR A 51 -4.22 14.35 -4.56
C TYR A 51 -3.79 15.74 -4.06
N LYS A 52 -2.80 15.82 -3.16
CA LYS A 52 -2.29 17.12 -2.68
C LYS A 52 -1.70 17.97 -3.80
N ILE A 53 -1.03 17.34 -4.76
CA ILE A 53 -0.37 18.01 -5.88
C ILE A 53 -1.40 18.39 -6.96
N SER A 54 -2.19 17.43 -7.43
CA SER A 54 -3.07 17.62 -8.57
C SER A 54 -4.42 18.19 -8.20
N ARG A 55 -4.88 17.96 -6.96
CA ARG A 55 -6.23 18.27 -6.49
C ARG A 55 -7.34 17.58 -7.31
N ILE A 56 -7.02 16.45 -7.94
CA ILE A 56 -7.98 15.69 -8.74
C ILE A 56 -8.48 14.48 -7.95
N ASP A 57 -9.79 14.35 -7.85
CA ASP A 57 -10.49 13.15 -7.39
C ASP A 57 -11.03 12.38 -8.60
N TRP A 58 -10.73 11.10 -8.69
CA TRP A 58 -11.04 10.28 -9.87
C TRP A 58 -12.33 9.48 -9.66
N ASP A 59 -13.12 9.34 -10.73
CA ASP A 59 -14.30 8.46 -10.76
C ASP A 59 -13.85 7.02 -11.03
N TYR A 60 -13.76 6.21 -9.97
CA TYR A 60 -13.31 4.82 -10.05
C TYR A 60 -14.35 3.85 -10.63
N GLU A 61 -15.58 4.30 -10.83
CA GLU A 61 -16.67 3.54 -11.46
C GLU A 61 -16.77 3.82 -12.97
N ALA A 62 -15.92 4.71 -13.50
CA ALA A 62 -15.88 5.04 -14.92
C ALA A 62 -15.30 3.90 -15.78
N GLU A 63 -15.63 3.91 -17.07
CA GLU A 63 -15.07 2.96 -18.03
C GLU A 63 -13.53 3.10 -18.12
N PRO A 64 -12.75 2.02 -18.30
CA PRO A 64 -11.28 2.08 -18.24
C PRO A 64 -10.61 3.04 -19.23
N ALA A 65 -11.26 3.29 -20.38
CA ALA A 65 -10.78 4.23 -21.38
C ALA A 65 -11.18 5.68 -21.08
N GLN A 66 -12.11 5.90 -20.16
CA GLN A 66 -12.62 7.20 -19.79
C GLN A 66 -11.82 7.77 -18.62
N ILE A 67 -11.24 8.94 -18.83
CA ILE A 67 -10.53 9.71 -17.82
C ILE A 67 -11.56 10.67 -17.22
N LYS A 68 -12.09 10.33 -16.06
CA LYS A 68 -13.20 11.03 -15.43
C LYS A 68 -12.93 11.35 -13.97
N GLY A 69 -13.23 12.57 -13.56
CA GLY A 69 -12.97 13.04 -12.20
C GLY A 69 -13.38 14.49 -11.97
N ILE A 70 -12.96 15.06 -10.84
CA ILE A 70 -13.22 16.45 -10.46
C ILE A 70 -11.92 17.07 -9.99
N HIS A 71 -11.57 18.23 -10.55
CA HIS A 71 -10.44 19.05 -10.11
C HIS A 71 -10.90 20.13 -9.11
N TYR A 72 -10.27 20.16 -7.93
CA TYR A 72 -10.54 21.09 -6.83
C TYR A 72 -9.44 22.15 -6.70
N GLY A 73 -9.48 23.15 -7.59
CA GLY A 73 -8.63 24.35 -7.51
C GLY A 73 -9.10 25.36 -6.45
N PRO A 74 -8.49 26.56 -6.42
CA PRO A 74 -8.93 27.67 -5.57
C PRO A 74 -10.31 28.25 -5.97
N ASP A 75 -10.73 27.99 -7.21
CA ASP A 75 -12.00 28.42 -7.77
C ASP A 75 -13.09 27.33 -7.67
N ILE A 76 -14.14 27.45 -8.48
CA ILE A 76 -15.21 26.45 -8.61
C ILE A 76 -14.64 25.13 -9.12
N ALA A 77 -15.03 24.02 -8.49
CA ALA A 77 -14.63 22.68 -8.90
C ALA A 77 -14.99 22.40 -10.37
N GLN A 78 -14.04 21.83 -11.12
CA GLN A 78 -14.17 21.61 -12.56
C GLN A 78 -14.28 20.11 -12.87
N PRO A 79 -15.30 19.67 -13.62
CA PRO A 79 -15.41 18.29 -14.04
C PRO A 79 -14.35 17.96 -15.11
N ILE A 80 -13.78 16.77 -15.00
CA ILE A 80 -12.94 16.15 -16.02
C ILE A 80 -13.75 14.98 -16.59
N ASP A 81 -13.96 14.98 -17.90
CA ASP A 81 -14.59 13.87 -18.61
C ASP A 81 -14.03 13.82 -20.04
N MET A 82 -13.18 12.83 -20.30
CA MET A 82 -12.52 12.68 -21.60
C MET A 82 -12.25 11.21 -21.95
N ASP A 83 -12.35 10.89 -23.23
CA ASP A 83 -12.06 9.56 -23.76
C ASP A 83 -10.56 9.43 -24.04
N GLY A 84 -9.83 8.76 -23.14
CA GLY A 84 -8.40 8.52 -23.23
C GLY A 84 -7.98 7.70 -24.45
N SER A 85 -8.89 6.96 -25.10
CA SER A 85 -8.57 6.23 -26.34
C SER A 85 -8.40 7.15 -27.55
N ARG A 86 -8.97 8.38 -27.48
CA ARG A 86 -8.95 9.37 -28.56
C ARG A 86 -7.82 10.38 -28.45
N HIS A 87 -7.03 10.30 -27.38
CA HIS A 87 -5.98 11.25 -27.06
C HIS A 87 -4.63 10.54 -26.87
N SER A 88 -3.54 11.22 -27.23
CA SER A 88 -2.21 10.73 -26.91
C SER A 88 -1.94 10.86 -25.41
N ARG A 89 -1.08 9.99 -24.86
CA ARG A 89 -0.67 10.07 -23.45
C ARG A 89 -0.04 11.42 -23.08
N CYS A 90 0.71 12.02 -24.00
CA CYS A 90 1.30 13.35 -23.78
C CYS A 90 0.20 14.41 -23.68
N PHE A 91 -0.76 14.43 -24.60
CA PHE A 91 -1.87 15.38 -24.56
C PHE A 91 -2.67 15.27 -23.25
N VAL A 92 -2.99 14.04 -22.82
CA VAL A 92 -3.69 13.80 -21.55
C VAL A 92 -2.91 14.39 -20.39
N SER A 93 -1.61 14.07 -20.28
CA SER A 93 -0.76 14.59 -19.21
C SER A 93 -0.68 16.12 -19.24
N ASP A 94 -0.42 16.72 -20.41
CA ASP A 94 -0.31 18.17 -20.59
C ASP A 94 -1.60 18.87 -20.19
N TYR A 95 -2.76 18.33 -20.58
CA TYR A 95 -4.06 18.83 -20.19
C TYR A 95 -4.25 18.79 -18.67
N LEU A 96 -4.01 17.64 -18.03
CA LEU A 96 -4.21 17.49 -16.58
C LEU A 96 -3.28 18.43 -15.80
N TRP A 97 -2.02 18.57 -16.21
CA TRP A 97 -1.08 19.49 -15.56
C TRP A 97 -1.42 20.96 -15.79
N SER A 98 -2.09 21.31 -16.90
CA SER A 98 -2.56 22.68 -17.13
C SER A 98 -3.64 23.14 -16.15
N LEU A 99 -4.31 22.20 -15.47
CA LEU A 99 -5.30 22.50 -14.43
C LEU A 99 -4.63 22.93 -13.11
N VAL A 100 -3.39 22.48 -12.86
CA VAL A 100 -2.67 22.74 -11.62
C VAL A 100 -2.09 24.16 -11.66
N PRO A 101 -2.45 25.06 -10.72
CA PRO A 101 -1.91 26.40 -10.69
C PRO A 101 -0.39 26.40 -10.50
N THR A 102 0.32 27.24 -11.25
CA THR A 102 1.79 27.35 -11.21
C THR A 102 2.29 28.63 -10.53
N ALA A 103 1.36 29.45 -10.01
CA ALA A 103 1.69 30.61 -9.19
C ALA A 103 2.17 30.18 -7.80
N TRP A 104 3.17 30.89 -7.26
CA TRP A 104 3.82 30.63 -5.97
C TRP A 104 3.51 31.71 -4.94
#